data_AF-A0A1I5UJJ7-F1
#
_entry.id   AF-A0A1I5UJJ7-F1
#
_cell.length_a   1.000
_cell.length_b   1.000
_cell.length_c   1.000
_cell.angle_alpha   90.00
_cell.angle_beta   90.00
_cell.angle_gamma   90.00
#
_symmetry.space_group_name_H-M   'P 1'
#
loop_
_entity.id
_entity.type
_entity.pdbx_description
1 polymer ?
#
loop_
_entity_poly.entity_id
_entity_poly.type
_entity_poly.pdbx_seq_one_letter_code
_entity_poly.pdbx_strand_id
1 'polypeptide(L)'
;MRKRMKWMASILVVAMVLTLCPMMHGTEVQAASSKTKMKSLTKEFVNFAGEICTDNTWLNKTKSYSFSSSAARKKVAKYAEYDGSHKKLSYYAKKLFGKTIQSDEKVLVGDWGAAWPEFSFGKITKLKSGKYRISFSVKWVNEAENTETKLATGKLYVKPKKGSYYGYVATKLVIKRNNKPF
;
A
#
# COMPACT_ATOMS: atom_id res chain seq x y z
N MET A 1 9.67 -69.97 21.50
CA MET A 1 10.19 -68.79 20.77
C MET A 1 9.46 -68.61 19.44
N ARG A 2 8.33 -67.88 19.40
CA ARG A 2 7.63 -67.45 18.17
C ARG A 2 6.43 -66.61 18.62
N LYS A 3 6.64 -65.35 19.02
CA LYS A 3 5.57 -64.34 19.26
C LYS A 3 6.09 -62.94 19.65
N ARG A 4 7.28 -62.54 19.21
CA ARG A 4 7.84 -61.19 19.49
C ARG A 4 8.39 -60.45 18.26
N MET A 5 7.91 -60.77 17.06
CA MET A 5 8.39 -60.15 15.81
C MET A 5 7.28 -59.53 14.93
N LYS A 6 6.06 -59.33 15.46
CA LYS A 6 4.96 -58.74 14.68
C LYS A 6 4.50 -57.35 15.14
N TRP A 7 5.15 -56.76 16.15
CA TRP A 7 4.75 -55.47 16.74
C TRP A 7 5.74 -54.32 16.50
N MET A 8 6.74 -54.50 15.63
CA MET A 8 7.68 -53.44 15.25
C MET A 8 7.49 -52.96 13.79
N ALA A 9 6.68 -53.66 12.98
CA ALA A 9 6.43 -53.27 11.60
C ALA A 9 5.26 -52.28 11.43
N SER A 10 4.34 -52.21 12.40
CA SER A 10 3.15 -51.35 12.29
C SER A 10 3.37 -49.91 12.79
N ILE A 11 4.47 -49.62 13.48
CA ILE A 11 4.78 -48.26 13.97
C ILE A 11 5.46 -47.41 12.88
N LEU A 12 6.11 -48.04 11.90
CA LEU A 12 6.82 -47.32 10.84
C LEU A 12 5.92 -46.81 9.70
N VAL A 13 4.73 -47.37 9.51
CA VAL A 13 3.81 -46.93 8.44
C VAL A 13 2.91 -45.76 8.87
N VAL A 14 2.62 -45.60 10.17
CA VAL A 14 1.84 -44.46 10.68
C VAL A 14 2.68 -43.18 10.79
N ALA A 15 4.01 -43.31 10.93
CA ALA A 15 4.91 -42.15 10.97
C ALA A 15 5.24 -41.55 9.58
N MET A 16 4.98 -42.28 8.49
CA MET A 16 5.30 -41.81 7.12
C MET A 16 4.15 -41.07 6.42
N VAL A 17 2.92 -41.13 6.93
CA VAL A 17 1.77 -40.45 6.28
C VAL A 17 1.46 -39.08 6.92
N LEU A 18 2.03 -38.77 8.09
CA LEU A 18 1.82 -37.47 8.76
C LEU A 18 2.86 -36.39 8.41
N THR A 19 3.84 -36.69 7.56
CA THR A 19 4.88 -35.72 7.12
C THR A 19 4.60 -35.08 5.75
N LEU A 20 3.45 -35.39 5.13
CA LEU A 20 3.06 -34.90 3.80
C LEU A 20 1.76 -34.08 3.79
N CYS A 21 1.45 -33.37 4.87
CA CYS A 21 0.63 -32.16 4.76
C CYS A 21 1.58 -30.96 4.71
N PRO A 22 2.04 -30.50 3.52
CA PRO A 22 2.62 -29.19 3.45
C PRO A 22 1.56 -28.22 3.98
N MET A 23 1.94 -27.48 5.02
CA MET A 23 1.19 -26.36 5.58
C MET A 23 1.00 -25.27 4.50
N MET A 24 0.19 -25.53 3.47
CA MET A 24 -0.14 -24.55 2.43
C MET A 24 -1.19 -23.53 2.91
N HIS A 25 -1.81 -23.75 4.07
CA HIS A 25 -2.72 -22.78 4.69
C HIS A 25 -2.01 -21.57 5.31
N GLY A 26 -0.68 -21.60 5.47
CA GLY A 26 0.08 -20.47 6.05
C GLY A 26 0.47 -19.41 5.01
N THR A 27 0.85 -19.84 3.81
CA THR A 27 1.37 -18.96 2.74
C THR A 27 0.27 -18.12 2.11
N GLU A 28 -0.90 -18.70 1.87
CA GLU A 28 -2.03 -17.97 1.26
C GLU A 28 -2.61 -16.91 2.22
N VAL A 29 -2.76 -17.25 3.50
CA VAL A 29 -3.25 -16.32 4.53
C VAL A 29 -2.25 -15.18 4.78
N GLN A 30 -0.94 -15.48 4.82
CA GLN A 30 0.10 -14.45 4.93
C GLN A 30 0.21 -13.58 3.67
N ALA A 31 0.01 -14.15 2.48
CA ALA A 31 0.02 -13.42 1.22
C ALA A 31 -1.20 -12.49 1.09
N ALA A 32 -2.39 -12.96 1.46
CA ALA A 32 -3.62 -12.16 1.52
C ALA A 32 -3.48 -11.00 2.52
N SER A 33 -2.96 -11.27 3.73
CA SER A 33 -2.68 -10.25 4.75
C SER A 33 -1.69 -9.19 4.26
N SER A 34 -0.61 -9.59 3.58
CA SER A 34 0.38 -8.68 3.02
C SER A 34 -0.19 -7.79 1.91
N LYS A 35 -1.04 -8.36 1.04
CA LYS A 35 -1.73 -7.62 -0.02
C LYS A 35 -2.66 -6.56 0.56
N THR A 36 -3.44 -6.90 1.57
CA THR A 36 -4.34 -5.95 2.25
C THR A 36 -3.56 -4.80 2.88
N LYS A 37 -2.48 -5.10 3.62
CA LYS A 37 -1.63 -4.07 4.24
C LYS A 37 -1.02 -3.10 3.21
N MET A 38 -0.52 -3.62 2.09
CA MET A 38 0.01 -2.78 1.00
C MET A 38 -1.09 -1.93 0.35
N LYS A 39 -2.31 -2.47 0.18
CA LYS A 39 -3.46 -1.70 -0.33
C LYS A 39 -3.83 -0.57 0.64
N SER A 40 -3.93 -0.85 1.93
CA SER A 40 -4.22 0.18 2.96
C SER A 40 -3.17 1.28 2.96
N LEU A 41 -1.88 0.94 2.94
CA LEU A 41 -0.80 1.94 2.81
C LEU A 41 -0.93 2.76 1.52
N THR A 42 -1.36 2.14 0.42
CA THR A 42 -1.49 2.85 -0.86
C THR A 42 -2.67 3.82 -0.84
N LYS A 43 -3.78 3.50 -0.17
CA LYS A 43 -4.96 4.39 -0.06
C LYS A 43 -4.61 5.76 0.55
N GLU A 44 -3.68 5.80 1.50
CA GLU A 44 -3.18 7.03 2.12
C GLU A 44 -2.61 8.07 1.14
N PHE A 45 -2.32 7.67 -0.11
CA PHE A 45 -1.81 8.56 -1.16
C PHE A 45 -2.90 9.10 -2.08
N VAL A 46 -4.17 8.71 -1.89
CA VAL A 46 -5.29 9.07 -2.78
C VAL A 46 -5.53 10.56 -2.82
N ASN A 47 -5.62 11.20 -1.66
CA ASN A 47 -5.85 12.63 -1.54
C ASN A 47 -4.71 13.44 -2.16
N PHE A 48 -3.46 13.07 -1.86
CA PHE A 48 -2.30 13.72 -2.49
C PHE A 48 -2.31 13.56 -4.01
N ALA A 49 -2.59 12.36 -4.51
CA ALA A 49 -2.59 12.08 -5.94
C ALA A 49 -3.73 12.78 -6.67
N GLY A 50 -4.93 12.83 -6.06
CA GLY A 50 -6.08 13.58 -6.53
C GLY A 50 -5.78 15.07 -6.60
N GLU A 51 -5.33 15.65 -5.49
CA GLU A 51 -4.95 17.06 -5.39
C GLU A 51 -3.96 17.46 -6.48
N ILE A 52 -2.84 16.75 -6.63
CA ILE A 52 -1.87 17.15 -7.66
C ILE A 52 -2.47 17.02 -9.06
N CYS A 53 -3.46 16.15 -9.26
CA CYS A 53 -4.16 15.97 -10.52
C CYS A 53 -5.25 17.02 -10.78
N THR A 54 -5.46 18.02 -9.92
CA THR A 54 -6.29 19.19 -10.25
C THR A 54 -5.51 20.22 -11.08
N ASP A 55 -4.17 20.29 -10.91
CA ASP A 55 -3.29 21.27 -11.57
C ASP A 55 -3.05 21.00 -13.08
N ASN A 56 -3.84 21.59 -13.97
CA ASN A 56 -3.78 21.34 -15.42
C ASN A 56 -2.42 21.68 -16.10
N THR A 57 -1.46 22.33 -15.42
CA THR A 57 -0.16 22.72 -16.01
C THR A 57 0.78 21.52 -16.31
N TRP A 58 0.46 20.33 -15.81
CA TRP A 58 1.28 19.13 -15.99
C TRP A 58 0.54 17.94 -16.62
N LEU A 59 -0.46 18.21 -17.46
CA LEU A 59 -1.04 17.20 -18.35
C LEU A 59 0.04 16.50 -19.18
N ASN A 60 -0.13 15.19 -19.40
CA ASN A 60 0.83 14.31 -20.08
C ASN A 60 2.23 14.22 -19.45
N LYS A 61 2.46 14.85 -18.28
CA LYS A 61 3.75 14.79 -17.59
C LYS A 61 3.73 13.71 -16.50
N THR A 62 4.94 13.32 -16.09
CA THR A 62 5.16 12.40 -14.97
C THR A 62 5.81 13.15 -13.82
N LYS A 63 5.21 13.12 -12.64
CA LYS A 63 5.82 13.61 -11.40
C LYS A 63 6.32 12.42 -10.59
N SER A 64 7.52 12.52 -10.03
CA SER A 64 8.11 11.49 -9.17
C SER A 64 8.57 12.08 -7.84
N TYR A 65 8.26 11.38 -6.76
CA TYR A 65 8.56 11.79 -5.39
C TYR A 65 9.39 10.69 -4.73
N SER A 66 10.65 10.99 -4.43
CA SER A 66 11.52 10.11 -3.65
C SER A 66 11.37 10.41 -2.17
N PHE A 67 10.96 9.41 -1.38
CA PHE A 67 10.77 9.57 0.06
C PHE A 67 12.05 9.42 0.88
N SER A 68 13.21 9.42 0.22
CA SER A 68 14.48 9.77 0.85
C SER A 68 14.53 11.26 1.23
N SER A 69 13.87 12.14 0.46
CA SER A 69 13.80 13.58 0.71
C SER A 69 12.78 13.93 1.79
N SER A 70 13.17 14.80 2.74
CA SER A 70 12.25 15.30 3.78
C SER A 70 11.14 16.15 3.19
N ALA A 71 11.47 17.02 2.22
CA ALA A 71 10.50 17.87 1.54
C ALA A 71 9.44 17.05 0.82
N ALA A 72 9.83 15.96 0.13
CA ALA A 72 8.88 15.08 -0.54
C ALA A 72 7.95 14.37 0.46
N ARG A 73 8.49 13.89 1.58
CA ARG A 73 7.66 13.28 2.65
C ARG A 73 6.68 14.29 3.23
N LYS A 74 7.13 15.53 3.49
CA LYS A 74 6.30 16.62 4.02
C LYS A 74 5.14 16.94 3.08
N LYS A 75 5.45 17.16 1.79
CA LYS A 75 4.47 17.47 0.75
C LYS A 75 3.36 16.42 0.66
N VAL A 76 3.73 15.13 0.74
CA VAL A 76 2.74 14.04 0.64
C VAL A 76 2.00 13.81 1.96
N ALA A 77 2.71 13.78 3.10
CA ALA A 77 2.08 13.54 4.41
C ALA A 77 1.04 14.59 4.78
N LYS A 78 1.16 15.82 4.25
CA LYS A 78 0.17 16.88 4.44
C LYS A 78 -1.24 16.49 3.97
N TYR A 79 -1.34 15.57 3.02
CA TYR A 79 -2.60 15.07 2.47
C TYR A 79 -2.88 13.61 2.88
N ALA A 80 -2.25 13.10 3.94
CA ALA A 80 -2.55 11.76 4.43
C ALA A 80 -4.02 11.67 4.91
N GLU A 81 -4.59 10.47 4.90
CA GLU A 81 -5.98 10.26 5.30
C GLU A 81 -6.11 10.47 6.81
N TYR A 82 -6.89 11.48 7.22
CA TYR A 82 -7.05 11.80 8.63
C TYR A 82 -7.76 10.67 9.37
N ASP A 83 -7.07 10.07 10.35
CA ASP A 83 -7.56 8.89 11.07
C ASP A 83 -8.48 9.21 12.26
N GLY A 84 -8.91 10.47 12.41
CA GLY A 84 -9.76 10.91 13.52
C GLY A 84 -9.00 11.25 14.80
N SER A 85 -7.74 10.80 14.95
CA SER A 85 -7.03 10.79 16.24
C SER A 85 -5.77 11.65 16.27
N HIS A 86 -5.04 11.75 15.15
CA HIS A 86 -3.78 12.48 15.10
C HIS A 86 -3.83 13.58 14.05
N LYS A 87 -3.50 14.82 14.43
CA LYS A 87 -3.40 15.96 13.49
C LYS A 87 -1.96 16.30 13.08
N LYS A 88 -0.95 15.82 13.81
CA LYS A 88 0.46 16.18 13.58
C LYS A 88 1.01 15.51 12.33
N LEU A 89 1.62 16.28 11.44
CA LEU A 89 2.24 15.76 10.22
C LEU A 89 3.37 14.76 10.51
N SER A 90 4.07 14.93 11.65
CA SER A 90 5.12 14.03 12.11
C SER A 90 4.65 12.59 12.33
N TYR A 91 3.41 12.41 12.82
CA TYR A 91 2.79 11.09 12.99
C TYR A 91 2.57 10.41 11.64
N TYR A 92 1.93 11.09 10.68
CA TYR A 92 1.67 10.52 9.35
C TYR A 92 2.97 10.28 8.57
N ALA A 93 3.97 11.14 8.71
CA ALA A 93 5.27 10.91 8.12
C ALA A 93 5.91 9.60 8.64
N LYS A 94 5.83 9.34 9.96
CA LYS A 94 6.28 8.08 10.56
C LYS A 94 5.41 6.90 10.09
N LYS A 95 4.09 7.06 10.04
CA LYS A 95 3.11 6.06 9.57
C LYS A 95 3.40 5.58 8.14
N LEU A 96 3.61 6.52 7.21
CA LEU A 96 3.75 6.26 5.77
C LEU A 96 5.18 5.89 5.36
N PHE A 97 6.19 6.55 5.95
CA PHE A 97 7.58 6.46 5.49
C PHE A 97 8.51 5.81 6.51
N GLY A 98 8.01 5.54 7.73
CA GLY A 98 8.83 5.05 8.83
C GLY A 98 9.88 6.06 9.30
N LYS A 99 9.70 7.34 8.99
CA LYS A 99 10.60 8.45 9.36
C LYS A 99 9.77 9.63 9.83
N THR A 100 10.05 10.11 11.03
CA THR A 100 9.45 11.34 11.56
C THR A 100 9.98 12.55 10.78
N ILE A 101 9.16 13.60 10.67
CA ILE A 101 9.57 14.93 10.22
C ILE A 101 9.41 15.85 11.42
N GLN A 102 10.44 16.64 11.73
CA GLN A 102 10.34 17.73 12.69
C GLN A 102 9.58 18.89 12.02
N SER A 103 8.34 19.10 12.45
CA SER A 103 7.43 20.11 11.89
C SER A 103 6.21 20.23 12.80
N ASP A 104 5.80 21.46 13.10
CA ASP A 104 4.55 21.75 13.82
C ASP A 104 3.32 21.77 12.91
N GLU A 105 3.54 21.65 11.60
CA GLU A 105 2.45 21.54 10.62
C GLU A 105 1.53 20.36 10.92
N LYS A 106 0.27 20.58 10.58
CA LYS A 106 -0.80 19.58 10.66
C LYS A 106 -1.10 19.03 9.28
N VAL A 107 -1.66 17.82 9.24
CA VAL A 107 -2.29 17.33 8.02
C VAL A 107 -3.53 18.16 7.70
N LEU A 108 -3.85 18.26 6.42
CA LEU A 108 -5.09 18.87 5.98
C LEU A 108 -6.23 17.92 6.34
N VAL A 109 -7.22 18.46 7.05
CA VAL A 109 -8.46 17.76 7.40
C VAL A 109 -9.55 18.50 6.65
N GLY A 110 -10.23 17.78 5.77
CA GLY A 110 -11.28 18.34 4.93
C GLY A 110 -11.99 17.21 4.18
N ASP A 111 -13.22 17.50 3.81
CA ASP A 111 -14.02 16.66 2.92
C ASP A 111 -13.85 17.18 1.49
N TRP A 112 -13.80 16.27 0.53
CA TRP A 112 -13.83 16.61 -0.90
C TRP A 112 -15.25 16.98 -1.37
N GLY A 113 -16.27 16.73 -0.55
CA GLY A 113 -17.66 17.00 -0.87
C GLY A 113 -18.22 15.96 -1.85
N ALA A 114 -19.09 16.39 -2.77
CA ALA A 114 -19.77 15.50 -3.72
C ALA A 114 -18.88 14.94 -4.84
N ALA A 115 -17.60 15.34 -4.89
CA ALA A 115 -16.66 14.83 -5.87
C ALA A 115 -15.29 14.59 -5.26
N TRP A 116 -14.75 13.38 -5.39
CA TRP A 116 -13.54 12.95 -4.68
C TRP A 116 -12.61 12.08 -5.54
N PRO A 117 -11.31 12.04 -5.21
CA PRO A 117 -10.39 11.14 -5.86
C PRO A 117 -10.51 9.71 -5.33
N GLU A 118 -10.42 8.74 -6.21
CA GLU A 118 -10.37 7.32 -5.87
C GLU A 118 -9.20 6.59 -6.52
N PHE A 119 -8.75 5.52 -5.87
CA PHE A 119 -7.77 4.60 -6.43
C PHE A 119 -8.42 3.32 -6.92
N SER A 120 -8.22 3.02 -8.21
CA SER A 120 -8.40 1.66 -8.70
C SER A 120 -7.08 0.91 -8.58
N PHE A 121 -7.08 -0.13 -7.74
CA PHE A 121 -5.90 -0.95 -7.47
C PHE A 121 -5.54 -1.84 -8.65
N GLY A 122 -4.32 -1.70 -9.14
CA GLY A 122 -3.76 -2.58 -10.15
C GLY A 122 -2.88 -3.68 -9.57
N LYS A 123 -1.94 -4.15 -10.39
CA LYS A 123 -1.03 -5.25 -10.05
C LYS A 123 0.00 -4.84 -8.98
N ILE A 124 0.16 -5.70 -7.98
CA ILE A 124 1.30 -5.70 -7.06
C ILE A 124 2.39 -6.59 -7.65
N THR A 125 3.59 -6.04 -7.80
CA THR A 125 4.77 -6.75 -8.33
C THR A 125 5.84 -6.81 -7.25
N LYS A 126 6.28 -8.01 -6.88
CA LYS A 126 7.47 -8.19 -6.04
C LYS A 126 8.71 -7.84 -6.89
N LEU A 127 9.60 -7.04 -6.32
CA LEU A 127 10.88 -6.63 -6.90
C LEU A 127 12.03 -7.34 -6.16
N LYS A 128 13.26 -7.13 -6.62
CA LYS A 128 14.47 -7.59 -5.94
C LYS A 128 14.55 -7.03 -4.50
N SER A 129 15.24 -7.77 -3.62
CA SER A 129 15.51 -7.38 -2.22
C SER A 129 14.25 -7.15 -1.37
N GLY A 130 13.17 -7.88 -1.66
CA GLY A 130 11.93 -7.81 -0.87
C GLY A 130 11.15 -6.50 -1.04
N LYS A 131 11.46 -5.68 -2.05
CA LYS A 131 10.68 -4.47 -2.36
C LYS A 131 9.45 -4.84 -3.19
N TYR A 132 8.45 -3.96 -3.20
CA TYR A 132 7.23 -4.15 -3.99
C TYR A 132 6.87 -2.89 -4.75
N ARG A 133 6.21 -3.07 -5.89
CA ARG A 133 5.63 -2.00 -6.71
C ARG A 133 4.14 -2.26 -6.85
N ILE A 134 3.32 -1.33 -6.38
CA ILE A 134 1.87 -1.34 -6.52
C ILE A 134 1.51 -0.37 -7.65
N SER A 135 0.85 -0.86 -8.69
CA SER A 135 0.30 0.00 -9.73
C SER A 135 -1.13 0.40 -9.35
N PHE A 136 -1.54 1.62 -9.67
CA PHE A 136 -2.90 2.11 -9.43
C PHE A 136 -3.29 3.11 -10.52
N SER A 137 -4.58 3.40 -10.63
CA SER A 137 -5.07 4.58 -11.34
C SER A 137 -5.83 5.49 -10.42
N VAL A 138 -5.71 6.79 -10.68
CA VAL A 138 -6.47 7.84 -9.99
C VAL A 138 -7.67 8.15 -10.86
N LYS A 139 -8.85 8.03 -10.27
CA LYS A 139 -10.10 8.49 -10.85
C LYS A 139 -10.62 9.66 -10.03
N TRP A 140 -11.37 10.53 -10.68
CA TRP A 140 -12.24 11.48 -10.03
C TRP A 140 -13.66 10.99 -10.17
N VAL A 141 -14.37 10.86 -9.07
CA VAL A 141 -15.77 10.48 -9.04
C VAL A 141 -16.56 11.74 -8.71
N ASN A 142 -17.58 12.05 -9.49
CA ASN A 142 -18.53 13.12 -9.19
C ASN A 142 -19.91 12.47 -9.04
N GLU A 143 -20.38 12.39 -7.80
CA GLU A 143 -21.66 11.76 -7.47
C GLU A 143 -22.83 12.56 -8.02
N ALA A 144 -22.77 13.90 -7.92
CA ALA A 144 -23.85 14.78 -8.37
C ALA A 144 -24.11 14.67 -9.88
N GLU A 145 -23.06 14.41 -10.66
CA GLU A 145 -23.13 14.25 -12.12
C GLU A 145 -23.16 12.78 -12.56
N ASN A 146 -23.01 11.84 -11.62
CA ASN A 146 -22.82 10.41 -11.90
C ASN A 146 -21.71 10.14 -12.93
N THR A 147 -20.57 10.84 -12.81
CA THR A 147 -19.44 10.73 -13.73
C THR A 147 -18.18 10.19 -13.05
N GLU A 148 -17.40 9.44 -13.82
CA GLU A 148 -16.05 9.00 -13.42
C GLU A 148 -15.02 9.40 -14.48
N THR A 149 -14.01 10.16 -14.07
CA THR A 149 -12.91 10.59 -14.96
C THR A 149 -11.58 10.05 -14.48
N LYS A 150 -10.92 9.23 -15.31
CA LYS A 150 -9.57 8.74 -15.04
C LYS A 150 -8.53 9.86 -15.26
N LEU A 151 -8.02 10.44 -14.16
CA LEU A 151 -7.05 11.54 -14.20
C LEU A 151 -5.61 11.09 -14.44
N ALA A 152 -5.21 9.95 -13.85
CA ALA A 152 -3.81 9.54 -13.86
C ALA A 152 -3.62 8.03 -13.68
N THR A 153 -2.40 7.59 -13.95
CA THR A 153 -1.89 6.28 -13.53
C THR A 153 -0.68 6.47 -12.62
N GLY A 154 -0.45 5.54 -11.70
CA GLY A 154 0.62 5.67 -10.72
C GLY A 154 1.25 4.36 -10.30
N LYS A 155 2.41 4.49 -9.69
CA LYS A 155 3.20 3.40 -9.12
C LYS A 155 3.70 3.83 -7.74
N LEU A 156 3.33 3.08 -6.71
CA LEU A 156 3.88 3.22 -5.36
C LEU A 156 4.90 2.11 -5.12
N TYR A 157 6.09 2.50 -4.67
CA TYR A 157 7.16 1.58 -4.31
C TYR A 157 7.24 1.49 -2.80
N VAL A 158 7.11 0.28 -2.27
CA VAL A 158 7.12 0.03 -0.82
C VAL A 158 8.18 -1.01 -0.47
N LYS A 159 8.62 -1.00 0.79
CA LYS A 159 9.48 -2.03 1.34
C LYS A 159 8.98 -2.47 2.72
N PRO A 160 9.18 -3.74 3.10
CA PRO A 160 8.92 -4.20 4.46
C PRO A 160 9.71 -3.37 5.48
N LYS A 161 9.08 -3.08 6.62
CA LYS A 161 9.76 -2.50 7.77
C LYS A 161 9.09 -2.99 9.06
N LYS A 162 9.83 -3.77 9.86
CA LYS A 162 9.36 -4.25 11.17
C LYS A 162 8.97 -3.07 12.06
N GLY A 163 7.85 -3.19 12.76
CA GLY A 163 7.31 -2.15 13.64
C GLY A 163 6.73 -0.92 12.94
N SER A 164 6.64 -0.91 11.60
CA SER A 164 5.87 0.12 10.89
C SER A 164 4.37 -0.18 10.96
N TYR A 165 3.54 0.87 10.89
CA TYR A 165 2.09 0.79 11.05
C TYR A 165 1.44 -0.25 10.11
N TYR A 166 1.82 -0.25 8.83
CA TYR A 166 1.31 -1.20 7.85
C TYR A 166 2.19 -2.45 7.68
N GLY A 167 3.29 -2.59 8.43
CA GLY A 167 4.35 -3.56 8.15
C GLY A 167 5.19 -3.23 6.90
N TYR A 168 4.82 -2.19 6.16
CA TYR A 168 5.51 -1.66 4.99
C TYR A 168 5.64 -0.14 5.11
N VAL A 169 6.62 0.42 4.41
CA VAL A 169 6.79 1.87 4.25
C VAL A 169 6.98 2.24 2.79
N ALA A 170 6.46 3.40 2.41
CA ALA A 170 6.64 3.94 1.07
C ALA A 170 8.04 4.50 0.88
N THR A 171 8.59 4.30 -0.33
CA THR A 171 9.94 4.72 -0.71
C THR A 171 9.97 5.66 -1.91
N LYS A 172 9.05 5.47 -2.85
CA LYS A 172 8.92 6.32 -4.04
C LYS A 172 7.48 6.28 -4.55
N LEU A 173 6.99 7.42 -5.00
CA LEU A 173 5.73 7.57 -5.72
C LEU A 173 6.02 8.11 -7.12
N VAL A 174 5.34 7.57 -8.12
CA VAL A 174 5.37 8.04 -9.50
C VAL A 174 3.94 8.17 -9.98
N ILE A 175 3.57 9.34 -10.52
CA ILE A 175 2.24 9.61 -11.06
C ILE A 175 2.41 10.18 -12.47
N LYS A 176 1.75 9.55 -13.44
CA LYS A 176 1.66 10.00 -14.82
C LYS A 176 0.24 10.50 -15.06
N ARG A 177 0.10 11.80 -15.32
CA ARG A 177 -1.20 12.41 -15.62
C ARG A 177 -1.57 12.15 -17.06
N ASN A 178 -2.86 11.94 -17.29
CA ASN A 178 -3.41 11.77 -18.63
C ASN A 178 -3.51 13.13 -19.34
N ASN A 179 -4.00 13.14 -20.58
CA ASN A 179 -4.24 14.36 -21.36
C ASN A 179 -5.58 15.02 -21.05
N LYS A 180 -6.43 14.43 -20.20
CA LYS A 180 -7.72 15.00 -19.84
C LYS A 180 -7.53 16.10 -18.80
N PRO A 181 -7.98 17.34 -19.08
CA PRO A 181 -8.02 18.37 -18.06
C PRO A 181 -8.96 17.92 -16.94
N PHE A 182 -8.62 18.40 -15.75
CA PHE A 182 -9.55 18.46 -14.64
C PHE A 182 -10.52 19.61 -14.89
#